data_AF-X1JJM9-F1
#
_entry.id   AF-X1JJM9-F1
#
_cell.length_a   1.000
_cell.length_b   1.000
_cell.length_c   1.000
_cell.angle_alpha   90.00
_cell.angle_beta   90.00
_cell.angle_gamma   90.00
#
_symmetry.space_group_name_H-M   'P 1'
#
loop_
_entity.id
_entity.type
_entity.pdbx_description
1 polymer ?
#
loop_
_entity_poly.entity_id
_entity_poly.type
_entity_poly.pdbx_seq_one_letter_code
_entity_poly.pdbx_strand_id
1 'polypeptide(L)'
;MTDFKAIVESSYDNGKPLWIYTSDYIFGMVPVDASGTRWKEISYTFEEPDDPLFVTERAAELSFKFLLEEVEKGVTFYVKDLKIPMFKEYAKTLEGKPGPEKMNAIIAELVNNSTKYSANLPIIKSKDEVGTL
;
A
#
# COMPACT_ATOMS: atom_id res chain seq x y z
N MET A 1 2.89 -9.45 17.58
CA MET A 1 4.00 -9.67 16.61
C MET A 1 3.77 -10.85 15.68
N THR A 2 3.31 -12.02 16.16
CA THR A 2 3.12 -13.22 15.32
C THR A 2 2.18 -13.00 14.12
N ASP A 3 1.08 -12.25 14.30
CA ASP A 3 0.09 -12.05 13.25
C ASP A 3 0.56 -11.10 12.14
N PHE A 4 1.23 -9.99 12.49
CA PHE A 4 1.81 -9.08 11.50
C PHE A 4 2.86 -9.79 10.63
N LYS A 5 3.78 -10.52 11.27
CA LYS A 5 4.82 -11.27 10.55
C LYS A 5 4.22 -12.31 9.59
N ALA A 6 3.18 -13.04 10.03
CA ALA A 6 2.50 -14.00 9.17
C ALA A 6 1.82 -13.34 7.95
N ILE A 7 1.23 -12.15 8.13
CA ILE A 7 0.65 -11.37 7.03
C ILE A 7 1.73 -10.93 6.06
N VAL A 8 2.85 -10.42 6.56
CA VAL A 8 4.01 -9.97 5.78
C VAL A 8 4.57 -11.13 4.94
N GLU A 9 4.82 -12.29 5.55
CA GLU A 9 5.37 -13.48 4.88
C GLU A 9 4.46 -14.03 3.76
N SER A 10 3.14 -13.98 3.96
CA SER A 10 2.15 -14.45 2.98
C SER A 10 1.67 -13.38 1.99
N SER A 11 2.12 -12.13 2.14
CA SER A 11 1.54 -10.98 1.43
C SER A 11 1.64 -11.03 -0.11
N TYR A 12 2.55 -11.85 -0.64
CA TYR A 12 2.78 -12.03 -2.07
C TYR A 12 2.07 -13.27 -2.66
N ASP A 13 1.39 -14.08 -1.85
CA ASP A 13 0.85 -15.38 -2.29
C ASP A 13 -0.32 -15.23 -3.27
N ASN A 14 -1.03 -14.10 -3.20
CA ASN A 14 -2.23 -13.83 -3.99
C ASN A 14 -2.08 -12.65 -4.97
N GLY A 15 -0.87 -12.14 -5.14
CA GLY A 15 -0.61 -11.00 -6.03
C GLY A 15 0.45 -10.07 -5.46
N LYS A 16 0.57 -8.87 -6.04
CA LYS A 16 1.56 -7.87 -5.61
C LYS A 16 0.94 -6.97 -4.53
N PRO A 17 1.41 -7.02 -3.27
CA PRO A 17 0.98 -6.08 -2.25
C PRO A 17 1.65 -4.71 -2.45
N LEU A 18 1.16 -3.72 -1.71
CA LEU A 18 1.91 -2.51 -1.41
C LEU A 18 2.22 -2.49 0.07
N TRP A 19 3.47 -2.19 0.41
CA TRP A 19 3.88 -1.88 1.78
C TRP A 19 4.57 -0.52 1.78
N ILE A 20 4.14 0.35 2.70
CA ILE A 20 4.73 1.66 2.99
C ILE A 20 5.27 1.59 4.42
N TYR A 21 6.55 1.88 4.63
CA TYR A 21 7.22 1.77 5.92
C TYR A 21 7.76 3.14 6.37
N THR A 22 7.14 3.76 7.35
CA THR A 22 7.57 5.06 7.88
C THR A 22 8.30 4.89 9.22
N SER A 23 8.69 6.00 9.85
CA SER A 23 9.40 5.99 11.13
C SER A 23 8.55 5.52 12.31
N ASP A 24 7.23 5.58 12.19
CA ASP A 24 6.24 5.46 13.27
C ASP A 24 5.11 4.46 12.97
N TYR A 25 4.87 4.11 11.70
CA TYR A 25 3.97 3.01 11.34
C TYR A 25 4.32 2.32 10.02
N ILE A 26 3.63 1.21 9.77
CA ILE A 26 3.65 0.46 8.52
C ILE A 26 2.24 0.40 7.97
N PHE A 27 2.05 0.78 6.71
CA PHE A 27 0.81 0.60 5.99
C PHE A 27 0.96 -0.49 4.92
N GLY A 28 -0.06 -1.36 4.82
CA GLY A 28 -0.11 -2.44 3.87
C GLY A 28 -1.43 -2.51 3.11
N MET A 29 -1.36 -2.80 1.82
CA MET A 29 -2.49 -3.24 1.00
C MET A 29 -2.14 -4.59 0.39
N VAL A 30 -2.78 -5.65 0.89
CA VAL A 30 -2.46 -7.04 0.56
C VAL A 30 -3.64 -7.71 -0.13
N PRO A 31 -3.46 -8.35 -1.31
CA PRO A 31 -4.54 -9.06 -1.98
C PRO A 31 -4.95 -10.29 -1.17
N VAL A 32 -6.26 -10.47 -0.97
CA VAL A 32 -6.80 -11.64 -0.22
C VAL A 32 -6.88 -12.87 -1.11
N ASP A 33 -7.06 -12.67 -2.42
CA ASP A 33 -7.15 -13.71 -3.42
C ASP A 33 -6.65 -13.21 -4.78
N ALA A 34 -6.28 -14.14 -5.66
CA ALA A 34 -5.70 -13.86 -6.97
C ALA A 34 -6.62 -13.07 -7.92
N SER A 35 -7.92 -12.96 -7.60
CA SER A 35 -8.84 -12.14 -8.41
C SER A 35 -8.64 -10.64 -8.16
N GLY A 36 -8.00 -10.26 -7.04
CA GLY A 36 -7.82 -8.88 -6.65
C GLY A 36 -9.13 -8.16 -6.31
N THR A 37 -10.22 -8.89 -6.05
CA THR A 37 -11.53 -8.31 -5.70
C THR A 37 -11.60 -7.86 -4.24
N ARG A 38 -10.79 -8.45 -3.37
CA ARG A 38 -10.72 -8.15 -1.94
C ARG A 38 -9.28 -7.92 -1.50
N TRP A 39 -9.11 -6.95 -0.61
CA TRP A 39 -7.82 -6.50 -0.12
C TRP A 39 -7.87 -6.31 1.39
N LYS A 40 -6.82 -6.75 2.07
CA LYS A 40 -6.55 -6.42 3.47
C LYS A 40 -5.76 -5.12 3.51
N GLU A 41 -6.33 -4.13 4.19
CA GLU A 41 -5.60 -2.97 4.68
C GLU A 41 -5.01 -3.33 6.03
N ILE A 42 -3.72 -3.06 6.17
CA ILE A 42 -2.92 -3.31 7.36
C ILE A 42 -2.37 -1.97 7.82
N SER A 43 -2.53 -1.67 9.09
CA SER A 43 -1.79 -0.59 9.75
C SER A 43 -1.11 -1.17 10.98
N TYR A 44 0.20 -1.01 11.07
CA TYR A 44 0.99 -1.42 12.22
C TYR A 44 1.69 -0.21 12.81
N THR A 45 1.27 0.26 13.99
CA THR A 45 1.88 1.39 14.68
C THR A 45 2.93 0.94 15.69
N PHE A 46 4.03 1.70 15.81
CA PHE A 46 5.02 1.48 16.87
C PHE A 46 4.68 2.24 18.16
N GLU A 47 3.66 3.11 18.13
CA GLU A 47 3.31 3.99 19.25
C GLU A 47 2.38 3.32 20.28
N GLU A 48 1.58 2.33 19.87
CA GLU A 48 0.62 1.62 20.72
C GLU A 48 1.01 0.14 20.88
N PRO A 49 1.99 -0.21 21.73
CA PRO A 49 2.55 -1.56 21.78
C PRO A 49 1.57 -2.64 22.25
N ASP A 50 0.49 -2.25 22.93
CA ASP A 50 -0.53 -3.18 23.44
C ASP A 50 -1.52 -3.64 22.36
N ASP A 51 -1.81 -2.80 21.36
CA ASP A 51 -2.65 -3.13 20.21
C ASP A 51 -2.11 -2.48 18.92
N PRO A 52 -0.90 -2.88 18.47
CA PRO A 52 -0.20 -2.16 17.41
C PRO A 52 -0.78 -2.44 16.02
N LEU A 53 -1.63 -3.45 15.87
CA LEU A 53 -2.01 -4.00 14.56
C LEU A 53 -3.50 -3.83 14.29
N PHE A 54 -3.81 -3.00 13.30
CA PHE A 54 -5.14 -2.91 12.71
C PHE A 54 -5.18 -3.65 11.37
N VAL A 55 -6.18 -4.52 11.20
CA VAL A 55 -6.42 -5.26 9.95
C VAL A 55 -7.88 -5.17 9.57
N THR A 56 -8.13 -4.83 8.32
CA THR A 56 -9.50 -4.76 7.80
C THR A 56 -9.54 -5.21 6.34
N GLU A 57 -10.56 -5.97 5.98
CA GLU A 57 -10.75 -6.47 4.62
C GLU A 57 -11.86 -5.69 3.93
N ARG A 58 -11.60 -5.22 2.71
CA ARG A 58 -12.56 -4.47 1.90
C ARG A 58 -12.52 -4.88 0.44
N ALA A 59 -13.58 -4.54 -0.28
CA ALA A 59 -13.63 -4.70 -1.74
C ALA A 59 -12.66 -3.71 -2.42
N ALA A 60 -12.09 -4.12 -3.56
CA ALA A 60 -11.05 -3.40 -4.28
C ALA A 60 -11.39 -1.92 -4.58
N GLU A 61 -12.66 -1.62 -4.89
CA GLU A 61 -13.08 -0.23 -5.17
C GLU A 61 -12.94 0.68 -3.94
N LEU A 62 -13.21 0.15 -2.74
CA LEU A 62 -13.06 0.92 -1.50
C LEU A 62 -11.60 0.97 -1.06
N SER A 63 -10.87 -0.16 -1.16
CA SER A 63 -9.43 -0.21 -0.88
C SER A 63 -8.64 0.75 -1.77
N PHE A 64 -9.05 0.93 -3.04
CA PHE A 64 -8.44 1.91 -3.93
C PHE A 64 -8.55 3.34 -3.38
N LYS A 65 -9.73 3.72 -2.86
CA LYS A 65 -9.93 5.06 -2.26
C LYS A 65 -9.04 5.27 -1.03
N PHE A 66 -8.96 4.28 -0.15
CA PHE A 66 -8.09 4.35 1.03
C PHE A 66 -6.61 4.40 0.66
N LEU A 67 -6.20 3.65 -0.36
CA LEU A 67 -4.83 3.72 -0.87
C LEU A 67 -4.51 5.11 -1.45
N LEU A 68 -5.42 5.71 -2.22
CA LEU A 68 -5.22 7.08 -2.69
C LEU A 68 -5.12 8.06 -1.53
N GLU A 69 -6.00 7.94 -0.53
CA GLU A 69 -5.96 8.79 0.66
C GLU A 69 -4.64 8.67 1.43
N GLU A 70 -4.16 7.45 1.62
CA GLU A 70 -2.89 7.18 2.28
C GLU A 70 -1.72 7.83 1.55
N VAL A 71 -1.61 7.65 0.23
CA VAL A 71 -0.52 8.25 -0.56
C VAL A 71 -0.66 9.78 -0.61
N GLU A 72 -1.87 10.32 -0.73
CA GLU A 72 -2.11 11.75 -0.85
C GLU A 72 -2.01 12.53 0.46
N LYS A 73 -2.22 11.87 1.60
CA LYS A 73 -2.25 12.52 2.92
C LYS A 73 -1.23 11.89 3.86
N GLY A 74 -1.33 10.58 4.13
CA GLY A 74 -0.47 9.85 5.07
C GLY A 74 1.02 9.99 4.70
N VAL A 75 1.39 9.58 3.50
CA VAL A 75 2.79 9.59 3.03
C VAL A 75 3.39 11.00 3.01
N THR A 76 2.58 12.05 2.85
CA THR A 76 3.07 13.45 2.79
C THR A 76 3.62 13.97 4.12
N PHE A 77 3.28 13.32 5.23
CA PHE A 77 3.89 13.62 6.53
C PHE A 77 5.38 13.26 6.53
N TYR A 78 5.78 12.25 5.76
CA TYR A 78 7.14 11.69 5.72
C TYR A 78 7.92 12.10 4.46
N VAL A 79 7.23 12.20 3.32
CA VAL A 79 7.85 12.45 2.01
C VAL A 79 7.46 13.85 1.53
N LYS A 80 8.29 14.85 1.87
CA LYS A 80 8.02 16.27 1.57
C LYS A 80 8.09 16.61 0.08
N ASP A 81 8.84 15.84 -0.70
CA ASP A 81 9.00 16.02 -2.14
C ASP A 81 8.00 15.19 -2.98
N LEU A 82 7.00 14.58 -2.34
CA LEU A 82 6.00 13.77 -3.03
C LEU A 82 5.24 14.61 -4.07
N LYS A 83 5.33 14.24 -5.34
CA LYS A 83 4.64 14.91 -6.45
C LYS A 83 3.17 14.49 -6.53
N ILE A 84 2.38 14.90 -5.54
CA ILE A 84 0.94 14.62 -5.43
C ILE A 84 0.17 14.93 -6.73
N PRO A 85 0.40 16.07 -7.42
CA PRO A 85 -0.33 16.35 -8.67
C PRO A 85 -0.14 15.27 -9.73
N MET A 86 1.10 14.77 -9.91
CA MET A 86 1.38 13.70 -10.88
C MET A 86 0.76 12.36 -10.47
N PHE A 87 0.72 12.06 -9.17
CA PHE A 87 0.05 10.86 -8.66
C PHE A 87 -1.45 10.92 -8.95
N LYS A 88 -2.08 12.07 -8.68
CA LYS A 88 -3.50 12.33 -8.98
C LYS A 88 -3.81 12.21 -10.46
N GLU A 89 -2.96 12.75 -11.32
CA GLU A 89 -3.10 12.62 -12.78
C GLU A 89 -3.10 11.16 -13.22
N TYR A 90 -2.19 10.33 -12.69
CA TYR A 90 -2.19 8.90 -12.99
C TYR A 90 -3.45 8.20 -12.45
N ALA A 91 -3.83 8.47 -11.19
CA ALA A 91 -5.03 7.88 -10.59
C ALA A 91 -6.31 8.17 -11.41
N LYS A 92 -6.42 9.38 -11.98
CA LYS A 92 -7.52 9.75 -12.89
C LYS A 92 -7.57 8.91 -14.16
N THR A 93 -6.43 8.45 -14.69
CA THR A 93 -6.41 7.55 -15.86
C THR A 93 -7.04 6.17 -15.58
N LEU A 94 -7.25 5.85 -14.29
CA LEU A 94 -7.89 4.62 -13.85
C LEU A 94 -9.39 4.80 -13.61
N GLU A 95 -9.95 6.00 -13.80
CA GLU A 95 -11.38 6.23 -13.73
C GLU A 95 -12.12 5.36 -14.77
N GLY A 96 -13.26 4.80 -14.38
CA GLY A 96 -14.05 3.88 -15.21
C GLY A 96 -13.53 2.43 -15.26
N LYS A 97 -12.33 2.14 -14.73
CA LYS A 97 -11.83 0.75 -14.64
C LYS A 97 -12.46 -0.02 -13.47
N PRO A 98 -12.55 -1.36 -13.54
CA PRO A 98 -12.95 -2.18 -12.39
C PRO A 98 -11.97 -2.06 -11.22
N GLY A 99 -12.47 -2.16 -9.99
CA GLY A 99 -11.66 -2.10 -8.76
C GLY A 99 -10.39 -2.95 -8.76
N PRO A 100 -10.42 -4.24 -9.14
CA PRO A 100 -9.22 -5.07 -9.23
C PRO A 100 -8.16 -4.51 -10.18
N GLU A 101 -8.58 -3.99 -11.34
CA GLU A 101 -7.68 -3.38 -12.31
C GLU A 101 -7.07 -2.08 -11.75
N LYS A 102 -7.87 -1.24 -11.07
CA LYS A 102 -7.39 -0.03 -10.40
C LYS A 102 -6.32 -0.35 -9.37
N MET A 103 -6.57 -1.28 -8.46
CA MET A 103 -5.64 -1.69 -7.41
C MET A 103 -4.32 -2.20 -7.97
N ASN A 104 -4.39 -3.15 -8.92
CA ASN A 104 -3.19 -3.70 -9.53
C ASN A 104 -2.41 -2.63 -10.30
N ALA A 105 -3.08 -1.75 -11.05
CA ALA A 105 -2.43 -0.71 -11.85
C ALA A 105 -1.77 0.38 -11.00
N ILE A 106 -2.39 0.80 -9.89
CA ILE A 106 -1.82 1.84 -9.02
C ILE A 106 -0.64 1.32 -8.22
N ILE A 107 -0.71 0.07 -7.72
CA ILE A 107 0.40 -0.56 -7.00
C ILE A 107 1.57 -0.81 -7.95
N ALA A 108 1.31 -1.30 -9.17
CA ALA A 108 2.33 -1.48 -10.17
C ALA A 108 3.04 -0.16 -10.52
N GLU A 109 2.30 0.94 -10.69
CA GLU A 109 2.87 2.26 -10.96
C GLU A 109 3.72 2.77 -9.79
N LEU A 110 3.22 2.69 -8.56
CA LEU A 110 3.97 3.14 -7.38
C LEU A 110 5.27 2.36 -7.21
N VAL A 111 5.23 1.03 -7.36
CA VAL A 111 6.42 0.19 -7.16
C VAL A 111 7.42 0.37 -8.30
N ASN A 112 6.97 0.31 -9.55
CA ASN A 112 7.87 0.29 -10.71
C ASN A 112 8.35 1.70 -11.10
N ASN A 113 7.57 2.74 -10.80
CA ASN A 113 7.85 4.13 -11.17
C ASN A 113 7.96 5.06 -9.96
N SER A 114 8.26 4.54 -8.77
CA SER A 114 8.39 5.32 -7.51
C SER A 114 9.18 6.63 -7.65
N THR A 115 10.32 6.60 -8.34
CA THR A 115 11.21 7.76 -8.54
C THR A 115 10.58 8.91 -9.35
N LYS A 116 9.52 8.63 -10.12
CA LYS A 116 8.70 9.64 -10.78
C LYS A 116 8.03 10.56 -9.76
N TYR A 117 7.61 10.00 -8.62
CA TYR A 117 6.83 10.66 -7.58
C TYR A 117 7.69 11.22 -6.44
N SER A 118 8.73 10.50 -6.02
CA SER A 118 9.75 10.97 -5.08
C SER A 118 10.95 10.03 -5.14
N ALA A 119 12.16 10.56 -4.89
CA ALA A 119 13.35 9.74 -4.74
C ALA A 119 13.35 8.91 -3.44
N ASN A 120 12.55 9.32 -2.45
CA ASN A 120 12.55 8.81 -1.08
C ASN A 120 11.23 8.12 -0.70
N LEU A 121 10.47 7.64 -1.68
CA LEU A 121 9.20 6.97 -1.41
C LEU A 121 9.45 5.68 -0.59
N PRO A 122 8.92 5.56 0.64
CA PRO A 122 9.34 4.53 1.56
C PRO A 122 8.51 3.25 1.37
N ILE A 123 8.67 2.62 0.20
CA ILE A 123 7.90 1.45 -0.19
C ILE A 123 8.79 0.22 -0.38
N ILE A 124 8.25 -0.95 -0.03
CA ILE A 124 8.85 -2.24 -0.38
C ILE A 124 8.55 -2.56 -1.84
N LYS A 125 9.57 -2.84 -2.63
CA LYS A 125 9.45 -3.01 -4.09
C LYS A 125 9.41 -4.47 -4.54
N SER A 126 9.88 -5.38 -3.71
CA SER A 126 10.01 -6.79 -4.05
C SER A 126 9.80 -7.70 -2.84
N LYS A 127 9.56 -9.00 -3.09
CA LYS A 127 9.39 -10.01 -2.03
C LYS A 127 10.64 -10.15 -1.17
N ASP A 128 11.83 -9.95 -1.74
CA ASP A 128 13.10 -10.10 -1.03
C ASP A 128 13.34 -8.95 -0.03
N GLU A 129 12.73 -7.79 -0.26
CA GLU A 129 12.78 -6.64 0.64
C GLU A 129 11.80 -6.75 1.82
N VAL A 130 10.85 -7.68 1.77
CA VAL A 130 9.80 -7.83 2.79
C VAL A 130 10.38 -8.14 4.17
N GLY A 131 11.53 -8.81 4.25
CA GLY A 131 12.22 -9.11 5.50
C GLY A 131 12.75 -7.88 6.25
N THR A 132 12.63 -6.67 5.69
CA THR A 132 12.95 -5.42 6.38
C THR A 132 11.80 -4.88 7.23
N LEU A 133 10.60 -5.46 7.12
CA LEU A 133 9.40 -5.10 7.90
C LEU A 133 9.32 -5.87 9.23
#